data_AF-A0A7Y0GBE6-F1
#
_entry.id   AF-A0A7Y0GBE6-F1
#
_cell.length_a   1.000
_cell.length_b   1.000
_cell.length_c   1.000
_cell.angle_alpha   90.00
_cell.angle_beta   90.00
_cell.angle_gamma   90.00
#
_symmetry.space_group_name_H-M   'P 1'
#
loop_
_entity.id
_entity.type
_entity.pdbx_description
1 polymer ?
#
loop_
_entity_poly.entity_id
_entity_poly.type
_entity_poly.pdbx_seq_one_letter_code
_entity_poly.pdbx_strand_id
1 'polypeptide(L)'
;MWRDEPAEWLARFVALLGDRRRARMCRAYIEGLIGPDDRKSVQPIAIPSPRSGYDQLYHFIAVPCGKAHHWHRSLADKPAP
;
A
#
# COMPACT_ATOMS: atom_id res chain seq x y z
N MET A 1 0.69 -20.91 -1.27
CA MET A 1 1.62 -19.84 -1.67
C MET A 1 0.97 -18.53 -1.24
N TRP A 2 1.32 -17.97 -0.08
CA TRP A 2 0.57 -16.86 0.54
C TRP A 2 0.51 -15.58 -0.31
N ARG A 3 1.37 -15.47 -1.35
CA ARG A 3 1.51 -14.29 -2.21
C ARG A 3 0.47 -14.16 -3.32
N ASP A 4 -0.20 -15.23 -3.75
CA ASP A 4 -1.06 -15.18 -4.94
C ASP A 4 -2.47 -14.65 -4.64
N GLU A 5 -3.10 -15.11 -3.57
CA GLU A 5 -4.43 -14.67 -3.11
C GLU A 5 -4.51 -13.14 -2.87
N PRO A 6 -3.54 -12.51 -2.19
CA PRO A 6 -3.58 -11.08 -1.93
C PRO A 6 -3.31 -10.23 -3.17
N ALA A 7 -2.60 -10.75 -4.16
CA ALA A 7 -2.17 -9.95 -5.31
C ALA A 7 -3.34 -9.52 -6.19
N GLU A 8 -4.31 -10.41 -6.41
CA GLU A 8 -5.48 -10.15 -7.25
C GLU A 8 -6.47 -9.21 -6.55
N TRP A 9 -6.69 -9.39 -5.25
CA TRP A 9 -7.46 -8.46 -4.42
C TRP A 9 -6.81 -7.08 -4.36
N LEU A 10 -5.49 -7.02 -4.17
CA LEU A 10 -4.73 -5.78 -4.03
C LEU A 10 -4.63 -5.00 -5.36
N ALA A 11 -4.68 -5.68 -6.50
CA ALA A 11 -4.60 -5.05 -7.83
C ALA A 11 -5.65 -3.95 -8.01
N ARG A 12 -6.86 -4.14 -7.49
CA ARG A 12 -7.95 -3.13 -7.53
C ARG A 12 -7.59 -1.84 -6.81
N PHE A 13 -6.95 -1.93 -5.66
CA PHE A 13 -6.51 -0.76 -4.87
C PHE A 13 -5.26 -0.11 -5.46
N VAL A 14 -4.34 -0.93 -5.97
CA VAL A 14 -3.13 -0.45 -6.63
C VAL A 14 -3.44 0.34 -7.90
N ALA A 15 -4.45 -0.07 -8.67
CA ALA A 15 -4.92 0.67 -9.84
C ALA A 15 -5.44 2.08 -9.49
N LEU A 16 -6.07 2.24 -8.31
CA LEU A 16 -6.58 3.53 -7.83
C LEU A 16 -5.49 4.52 -7.42
N LEU A 17 -4.27 4.05 -7.13
CA LEU A 17 -3.16 4.94 -6.75
C LEU A 17 -2.71 5.83 -7.92
N GLY A 18 -2.94 5.43 -9.17
CA GLY A 18 -2.63 6.22 -10.37
C GLY A 18 -1.14 6.55 -10.60
N ASP A 19 -0.25 6.03 -9.75
CA ASP A 19 1.19 6.27 -9.78
C ASP A 19 1.94 4.94 -9.68
N ARG A 20 2.81 4.67 -10.68
CA ARG A 20 3.56 3.41 -10.78
C ARG A 20 4.59 3.21 -9.66
N ARG A 21 5.09 4.28 -9.03
CA ARG A 21 5.98 4.20 -7.87
C ARG A 21 5.17 3.83 -6.63
N ARG A 22 4.05 4.50 -6.38
CA ARG A 22 3.15 4.19 -5.25
C ARG A 22 2.57 2.79 -5.36
N ALA A 23 2.25 2.31 -6.56
CA ALA A 23 1.82 0.94 -6.82
C ALA A 23 2.85 -0.11 -6.34
N ARG A 24 4.13 0.10 -6.70
CA ARG A 24 5.22 -0.78 -6.28
C ARG A 24 5.45 -0.75 -4.77
N MET A 25 5.36 0.44 -4.16
CA MET A 25 5.52 0.62 -2.72
C MET A 25 4.36 0.01 -1.92
N CYS A 26 3.12 0.18 -2.39
CA CYS A 26 1.93 -0.42 -1.78
C CYS A 26 2.04 -1.93 -1.73
N ARG A 27 2.44 -2.55 -2.85
CA ARG A 27 2.66 -3.99 -2.92
C ARG A 27 3.75 -4.45 -1.95
N ALA A 28 4.89 -3.77 -1.90
CA ALA A 28 5.98 -4.11 -0.98
C ALA A 28 5.57 -3.97 0.51
N TYR A 29 4.80 -2.92 0.83
CA TYR A 29 4.29 -2.69 2.18
C TYR A 29 3.30 -3.78 2.61
N ILE A 30 2.32 -4.10 1.76
CA ILE A 30 1.30 -5.12 2.06
C ILE A 30 1.93 -6.51 2.15
N GLU A 31 2.83 -6.87 1.24
CA GLU A 31 3.60 -8.12 1.31
C GLU A 31 4.40 -8.23 2.62
N GLY A 32 4.97 -7.13 3.10
CA GLY A 32 5.65 -7.11 4.40
C GLY A 32 4.69 -7.30 5.57
N LEU A 33 3.50 -6.69 5.50
CA LEU A 33 2.52 -6.67 6.59
C LEU A 33 1.80 -8.01 6.78
N ILE A 34 1.37 -8.65 5.69
CA ILE A 34 0.61 -9.91 5.72
C ILE A 34 1.49 -11.15 5.59
N GLY A 35 2.79 -10.94 5.36
CA GLY A 35 3.75 -12.02 5.24
C GLY A 35 3.90 -12.82 6.55
N PRO A 36 4.54 -13.99 6.48
CA PRO A 36 4.62 -14.95 7.59
C PRO A 36 5.33 -14.42 8.85
N ASP A 37 5.99 -13.28 8.76
CA ASP A 37 6.79 -12.69 9.83
C ASP A 37 6.04 -11.61 10.65
N ASP A 38 4.71 -11.45 10.45
CA ASP A 38 3.83 -10.52 11.20
C ASP A 38 4.46 -9.13 11.44
N ARG A 39 5.02 -8.54 10.38
CA ARG A 39 5.82 -7.32 10.47
C ARG A 39 4.91 -6.10 10.55
N LYS A 40 4.47 -5.76 11.76
CA LYS A 40 3.49 -4.69 12.01
C LYS A 40 4.01 -3.27 11.88
N SER A 41 5.32 -3.07 11.72
CA SER A 41 5.92 -1.73 11.59
C SER A 41 6.81 -1.60 10.35
N VAL A 42 7.08 -0.37 9.93
CA VAL A 42 7.83 -0.07 8.69
C VAL A 42 9.27 -0.58 8.74
N GLN A 43 9.93 -0.50 9.90
CA GLN A 43 11.31 -0.95 10.08
C GLN A 43 11.47 -2.45 9.76
N PRO A 44 10.73 -3.36 10.41
CA PRO A 44 10.74 -4.79 10.07
C PRO A 44 10.36 -5.10 8.62
N ILE A 45 9.45 -4.33 8.00
CA ILE A 45 9.13 -4.49 6.57
C ILE A 45 10.33 -4.11 5.69
N ALA A 46 11.06 -3.06 6.05
CA ALA A 46 12.17 -2.52 5.28
C ALA A 46 13.44 -3.39 5.32
N ILE A 47 13.71 -4.06 6.44
CA ILE A 47 14.95 -4.83 6.65
C ILE A 47 15.16 -5.92 5.58
N PRO A 48 14.15 -6.72 5.19
CA PRO A 48 14.32 -7.79 4.21
C PRO A 48 13.94 -7.39 2.79
N SER A 49 13.51 -6.14 2.55
CA SER A 49 12.96 -5.75 1.24
C SER A 49 14.06 -5.35 0.25
N PRO A 50 14.36 -6.17 -0.79
CA PRO A 50 15.28 -5.76 -1.86
C PRO A 50 14.70 -4.65 -2.74
N ARG A 51 13.42 -4.32 -2.56
CA ARG A 51 12.62 -3.50 -3.47
C ARG A 51 12.36 -2.10 -2.92
N SER A 52 12.58 -1.87 -1.63
CA SER A 52 12.28 -0.61 -0.95
C SER A 52 12.97 -0.47 0.42
N GLY A 53 13.72 0.61 0.62
CA GLY A 53 14.29 0.96 1.93
C GLY A 53 13.28 1.64 2.88
N TYR A 54 13.71 1.86 4.13
CA TYR A 54 12.90 2.47 5.19
C TYR A 54 12.29 3.81 4.77
N ASP A 55 13.10 4.75 4.28
CA ASP A 55 12.63 6.09 3.90
C ASP A 55 11.57 6.07 2.80
N GLN A 56 11.69 5.12 1.86
CA GLN A 56 10.73 4.99 0.76
C GLN A 56 9.38 4.46 1.25
N LEU A 57 9.39 3.49 2.16
CA LEU A 57 8.17 2.96 2.79
C LEU A 57 7.55 3.98 3.73
N TYR A 58 8.36 4.66 4.54
CA TYR A 58 7.92 5.71 5.44
C TYR A 58 7.28 6.87 4.66
N HIS A 59 7.93 7.33 3.58
CA HIS A 59 7.38 8.37 2.72
C HIS A 59 6.08 7.92 2.04
N PHE A 60 5.97 6.66 1.62
CA PHE A 60 4.75 6.12 1.02
C PHE A 60 3.53 6.20 1.96
N ILE A 61 3.72 5.88 3.25
CA ILE A 61 2.64 5.90 4.26
C ILE A 61 2.38 7.30 4.83
N ALA A 62 3.43 8.11 4.99
CA ALA A 62 3.35 9.42 5.65
C ALA A 62 2.93 10.53 4.68
N VAL A 63 3.21 10.37 3.39
CA VAL A 63 2.88 11.37 2.37
C VAL A 63 1.66 10.89 1.56
N PRO A 64 0.51 11.55 1.72
CA PRO A 64 -0.67 11.25 0.93
C PRO A 64 -0.36 11.46 -0.55
N CYS A 65 -0.94 10.63 -1.42
CA CYS A 65 -0.91 10.95 -2.84
C CYS A 65 -1.54 12.35 -3.03
N GLY A 66 -1.03 13.20 -3.91
CA GLY A 66 -1.58 14.56 -4.13
C GLY A 66 -3.06 14.58 -4.53
N LYS A 67 -3.60 13.41 -4.89
CA LYS A 67 -5.03 13.20 -5.09
C LYS A 67 -5.81 13.02 -3.78
N ALA A 68 -5.22 12.77 -2.61
CA ALA A 68 -5.90 12.55 -1.32
C ALA A 68 -7.01 13.58 -1.00
N HIS A 69 -6.83 14.83 -1.42
CA HIS A 69 -7.80 15.90 -1.21
C HIS A 69 -9.15 15.68 -1.92
N HIS A 70 -9.22 14.93 -3.03
CA HIS A 70 -10.50 14.63 -3.71
C HIS A 70 -11.26 13.42 -3.12
N TRP A 71 -10.62 12.61 -2.27
CA TRP A 71 -11.24 11.38 -1.73
C TRP A 71 -12.36 11.67 -0.73
N HIS A 72 -12.29 12.80 -0.03
CA HIS A 72 -13.36 13.25 0.87
C HIS A 72 -14.69 13.50 0.12
N ARG A 73 -14.65 13.77 -1.19
CA ARG A 73 -15.84 14.00 -2.01
C ARG A 73 -16.41 12.70 -2.59
N SER A 74 -15.55 11.78 -3.04
CA SER A 74 -16.00 10.50 -3.61
C SER A 74 -16.51 9.48 -2.58
N LEU A 75 -16.09 9.54 -1.32
CA LEU A 75 -16.60 8.65 -0.27
C LEU A 75 -17.87 9.19 0.41
N ALA A 76 -18.10 10.50 0.36
CA ALA A 76 -19.33 11.14 0.86
C ALA A 76 -20.54 10.89 -0.06
N ASP A 77 -20.33 10.66 -1.36
CA ASP A 77 -21.38 10.34 -2.34
C ASP A 77 -21.78 8.86 -2.35
N LYS A 78 -21.24 8.03 -1.44
CA LYS A 78 -21.67 6.63 -1.34
C LYS A 78 -23.00 6.59 -0.58
N PRO A 79 -24.14 6.21 -1.20
CA PRO A 79 -25.38 6.08 -0.45
C PRO A 79 -25.20 5.03 0.65
N ALA A 80 -25.67 5.37 1.85
CA ALA A 80 -25.73 4.45 2.98
C ALA A 80 -26.51 3.18 2.59
N PRO A 81 -26.15 2.00 3.14
CA PRO A 81 -26.82 0.73 2.82
C PRO A 81 -28.31 0.77 3.11
#